data_AF-A0A7S1GP90-F1
#
_entry.id   AF-A0A7S1GP90-F1
#
_cell.length_a   1.000
_cell.length_b   1.000
_cell.length_c   1.000
_cell.angle_alpha   90.00
_cell.angle_beta   90.00
_cell.angle_gamma   90.00
#
_symmetry.space_group_name_H-M   'P 1'
#
loop_
_entity.id
_entity.type
_entity.pdbx_description
1 polymer ?
#
loop_
_entity_poly.entity_id
_entity_poly.type
_entity_poly.pdbx_seq_one_letter_code
_entity_poly.pdbx_strand_id
1 'polypeptide(L)'
;ERTEDPVMKDSVHANPELLQREGLENILNMMSRVYDSDYLDPRGRHSAFDAPPVRKVKAVYGINLPTEIGSVYTVKPGTIFRSVSNFWELDRGAKLLPNNKNKNNNVGYTLKGGILQETKTSRQYHAVTGEVLTASGDGTVPYWSLQHARTWQSDTCTVEVNEIERAEHRDILADSRFHQILIDYLGQTY
;
A
#
# COMPACT_ATOMS: atom_id res chain seq x y z
N GLU A 1 -4.50 24.44 -18.41
CA GLU A 1 -5.00 23.05 -18.58
C GLU A 1 -4.08 22.12 -17.83
N ARG A 2 -4.59 21.47 -16.78
CA ARG A 2 -3.82 20.46 -16.03
C ARG A 2 -3.97 19.17 -16.82
N THR A 3 -2.89 18.74 -17.48
CA THR A 3 -2.82 17.41 -18.11
C THR A 3 -3.02 16.36 -17.03
N GLU A 4 -4.07 15.54 -17.18
CA GLU A 4 -4.36 14.42 -16.29
C GLU A 4 -3.16 13.46 -16.28
N ASP A 5 -2.54 13.27 -15.12
CA ASP A 5 -1.52 12.24 -14.93
C ASP A 5 -2.15 10.84 -15.10
N PRO A 6 -1.67 10.01 -16.03
CA PRO A 6 -2.27 8.72 -16.35
C PRO A 6 -2.01 7.62 -15.31
N VAL A 7 -1.36 7.93 -14.18
CA VAL A 7 -0.86 6.92 -13.23
C VAL A 7 -1.82 6.64 -12.06
N MET A 8 -2.87 7.46 -11.86
CA MET A 8 -3.76 7.38 -10.68
C MET A 8 -5.09 6.63 -10.89
N LYS A 9 -5.33 5.97 -12.05
CA LYS A 9 -6.64 5.33 -12.32
C LYS A 9 -6.76 3.87 -11.86
N ASP A 10 -5.65 3.19 -11.62
CA ASP A 10 -5.69 1.80 -11.16
C ASP A 10 -5.44 1.76 -9.65
N SER A 11 -6.44 2.22 -8.89
CA SER A 11 -6.42 2.06 -7.44
C SER A 11 -6.47 0.57 -7.07
N VAL A 12 -5.65 0.23 -6.08
CA VAL A 12 -5.55 -1.09 -5.44
C VAL A 12 -6.82 -1.35 -4.62
N HIS A 13 -7.96 -1.49 -5.30
CA HIS A 13 -9.16 -2.04 -4.68
C HIS A 13 -9.16 -3.54 -4.87
N ALA A 14 -9.55 -4.27 -3.83
CA ALA A 14 -9.93 -5.67 -3.98
C ALA A 14 -10.88 -5.77 -5.19
N ASN A 15 -10.55 -6.61 -6.17
CA ASN A 15 -11.35 -6.77 -7.37
C ASN A 15 -12.79 -7.13 -6.94
N PRO A 16 -13.79 -6.23 -7.10
CA PRO A 16 -15.14 -6.48 -6.62
C PRO A 16 -15.74 -7.72 -7.27
N GLU A 17 -15.32 -8.04 -8.50
CA GLU A 17 -15.73 -9.25 -9.21
C GLU A 17 -15.19 -10.51 -8.56
N LEU A 18 -13.98 -10.47 -7.97
CA LEU A 18 -13.42 -11.62 -7.24
C LEU A 18 -14.22 -11.89 -5.97
N LEU A 19 -14.47 -10.83 -5.18
CA LEU A 19 -15.28 -10.94 -3.96
C LEU A 19 -16.70 -11.41 -4.26
N GLN A 20 -17.29 -10.92 -5.34
CA GLN A 20 -18.62 -11.35 -5.79
C GLN A 20 -18.62 -12.82 -6.24
N ARG A 21 -17.61 -13.25 -6.98
CA ARG A 21 -17.47 -14.66 -7.42
C ARG A 21 -17.21 -15.63 -6.28
N GLU A 22 -16.58 -15.17 -5.20
CA GLU A 22 -16.34 -15.96 -3.98
C GLU A 22 -17.55 -15.98 -3.03
N GLY A 23 -18.69 -15.38 -3.40
CA GLY A 23 -19.88 -15.36 -2.54
C GLY A 23 -19.67 -14.53 -1.27
N LEU A 24 -18.86 -13.47 -1.35
CA LEU A 24 -18.60 -12.55 -0.25
C LEU A 24 -19.52 -11.32 -0.31
N GLU A 25 -20.79 -11.51 -0.65
CA GLU A 25 -21.77 -10.42 -0.79
C GLU A 25 -21.94 -9.65 0.52
N ASN A 26 -21.77 -10.30 1.67
CA ASN A 26 -21.81 -9.65 2.97
C ASN A 26 -20.70 -8.59 3.11
N ILE A 27 -19.50 -8.88 2.60
CA ILE A 27 -18.38 -7.95 2.62
C ILE A 27 -18.65 -6.81 1.64
N LEU A 28 -19.10 -7.11 0.42
CA LEU A 28 -19.47 -6.09 -0.57
C LEU A 28 -20.57 -5.15 -0.04
N ASN A 29 -21.60 -5.70 0.61
CA ASN A 29 -22.68 -4.94 1.21
C ASN A 29 -22.19 -4.08 2.39
N MET A 30 -21.30 -4.62 3.23
CA MET A 30 -20.69 -3.86 4.31
C MET A 30 -19.81 -2.74 3.77
N MET A 31 -19.01 -2.99 2.73
CA MET A 31 -18.20 -1.96 2.10
C MET A 31 -19.06 -0.83 1.51
N SER A 32 -20.12 -1.19 0.80
CA SER A 32 -21.05 -0.21 0.23
C SER A 32 -21.80 0.57 1.33
N ARG A 33 -22.29 -0.10 2.36
CA ARG A 33 -23.03 0.57 3.43
C ARG A 33 -22.15 1.42 4.33
N VAL A 34 -20.95 0.97 4.67
CA VAL A 34 -20.13 1.64 5.69
C VAL A 34 -19.20 2.64 5.05
N TYR A 35 -18.50 2.26 3.97
CA TYR A 35 -17.47 3.11 3.39
C TYR A 35 -18.00 4.02 2.28
N ASP A 36 -18.88 3.53 1.40
CA ASP A 36 -19.40 4.39 0.31
C ASP A 36 -20.48 5.36 0.77
N SER A 37 -21.09 5.11 1.94
CA SER A 37 -22.07 6.03 2.53
C SER A 37 -21.48 6.94 3.62
N ASP A 38 -20.20 6.76 3.96
CA ASP A 38 -19.52 7.63 4.91
C ASP A 38 -19.41 9.04 4.30
N TYR A 39 -19.79 10.06 5.06
CA TYR A 39 -19.62 11.45 4.67
C TYR A 39 -18.13 11.82 4.45
N LEU A 40 -17.23 11.14 5.17
CA LEU A 40 -15.80 11.29 4.96
C LEU A 40 -15.33 10.60 3.69
N ASP A 41 -16.16 9.81 2.99
CA ASP A 41 -15.84 9.17 1.71
C ASP A 41 -14.41 8.58 1.65
N PRO A 42 -14.06 7.67 2.58
CA PRO A 42 -12.70 7.12 2.72
C PRO A 42 -12.23 6.34 1.48
N ARG A 43 -13.15 5.97 0.58
CA ARG A 43 -12.83 5.29 -0.68
C ARG A 43 -12.92 6.20 -1.90
N GLY A 44 -13.57 7.34 -1.80
CA GLY A 44 -13.67 8.28 -2.90
C GLY A 44 -12.58 9.35 -2.87
N ARG A 45 -12.77 10.35 -3.72
CA ARG A 45 -11.66 11.22 -4.16
C ARG A 45 -11.24 12.26 -3.12
N HIS A 46 -12.06 12.49 -2.09
CA HIS A 46 -11.97 13.71 -1.29
C HIS A 46 -11.29 13.58 0.09
N SER A 47 -11.12 12.39 0.67
CA SER A 47 -10.51 12.29 2.01
C SER A 47 -9.19 11.52 2.10
N ALA A 48 -8.99 10.53 1.23
CA ALA A 48 -7.74 9.77 1.23
C ALA A 48 -6.62 10.45 0.43
N PHE A 49 -6.99 11.27 -0.58
CA PHE A 49 -6.05 11.86 -1.53
C PHE A 49 -5.71 13.33 -1.25
N ASP A 50 -6.69 14.10 -0.78
CA ASP A 50 -6.53 15.53 -0.54
C ASP A 50 -5.74 15.79 0.75
N ALA A 51 -4.97 16.88 0.77
CA ALA A 51 -4.25 17.29 1.96
C ALA A 51 -5.22 17.59 3.12
N PRO A 52 -4.90 17.16 4.37
CA PRO A 52 -5.72 17.52 5.52
C PRO A 52 -5.73 19.05 5.73
N PRO A 53 -6.79 19.61 6.33
CA PRO A 53 -6.95 21.06 6.53
C PRO A 53 -6.07 21.58 7.70
N VAL A 54 -4.76 21.31 7.64
CA VAL A 54 -3.75 21.72 8.62
C VAL A 54 -2.55 22.35 7.91
N ARG A 55 -1.89 23.30 8.58
CA ARG A 55 -0.73 23.99 8.01
C ARG A 55 0.53 23.12 7.95
N LYS A 56 0.68 22.18 8.89
CA LYS A 56 1.87 21.33 9.02
C LYS A 56 1.46 19.88 9.29
N VAL A 57 2.02 18.96 8.51
CA VAL A 57 1.92 17.51 8.69
C VAL A 57 3.32 16.98 8.98
N LYS A 58 3.45 16.17 10.02
CA LYS A 58 4.67 15.40 10.29
C LYS A 58 4.34 13.92 10.19
N ALA A 59 4.67 13.33 9.04
CA ALA A 59 4.44 11.92 8.78
C ALA A 59 5.64 11.11 9.28
N VAL A 60 5.37 10.09 10.10
CA VAL A 60 6.40 9.20 10.64
C VAL A 60 5.97 7.76 10.37
N TYR A 61 6.83 6.98 9.72
CA TYR A 61 6.51 5.59 9.38
C TYR A 61 7.78 4.73 9.28
N GLY A 62 7.59 3.42 9.42
CA GLY A 62 8.64 2.44 9.25
C GLY A 62 8.92 2.16 7.78
N ILE A 63 10.15 1.75 7.45
CA ILE A 63 10.52 1.36 6.09
C ILE A 63 11.43 0.13 6.07
N ASN A 64 11.58 -0.46 4.90
CA ASN A 64 12.57 -1.46 4.55
C ASN A 64 12.39 -2.83 5.25
N LEU A 65 11.14 -3.18 5.57
CA LEU A 65 10.75 -4.54 5.93
C LEU A 65 10.07 -5.24 4.72
N PRO A 66 10.22 -6.58 4.57
CA PRO A 66 9.47 -7.33 3.57
C PRO A 66 7.97 -7.11 3.76
N THR A 67 7.31 -6.51 2.78
CA THR A 67 5.93 -6.05 2.90
C THR A 67 5.09 -6.65 1.79
N GLU A 68 3.97 -7.27 2.13
CA GLU A 68 3.06 -7.87 1.15
C GLU A 68 2.41 -6.79 0.28
N ILE A 69 2.42 -7.00 -1.04
CA ILE A 69 1.84 -6.08 -2.03
C ILE A 69 0.82 -6.77 -2.94
N GLY A 70 0.69 -8.09 -2.84
CA GLY A 70 -0.25 -8.84 -3.64
C GLY A 70 -0.14 -10.34 -3.45
N SER A 71 -1.12 -11.05 -3.98
CA SER A 71 -1.19 -12.51 -3.94
C SER A 71 -1.58 -13.05 -5.32
N VAL A 72 -0.97 -14.16 -5.71
CA VAL A 72 -1.22 -14.84 -6.98
C VAL A 72 -2.17 -16.01 -6.74
N TYR A 73 -3.27 -16.05 -7.46
CA TYR A 73 -4.29 -17.10 -7.34
C TYR A 73 -4.37 -17.93 -8.62
N THR A 74 -4.67 -19.21 -8.47
CA THR A 74 -4.98 -20.14 -9.56
C THR A 74 -6.39 -20.67 -9.39
N VAL A 75 -7.05 -20.97 -10.51
CA VAL A 75 -8.39 -21.54 -10.51
C VAL A 75 -8.28 -23.05 -10.45
N LYS A 76 -8.95 -23.66 -9.47
CA LYS A 76 -9.11 -25.11 -9.39
C LYS A 76 -10.57 -25.51 -9.55
N PRO A 77 -10.89 -26.48 -10.42
CA PRO A 77 -12.22 -27.05 -10.46
C PRO A 77 -12.45 -27.88 -9.20
N GLY A 78 -13.62 -27.74 -8.60
CA GLY A 78 -14.07 -28.57 -7.49
C GLY A 78 -15.57 -28.86 -7.61
N THR A 79 -16.07 -29.74 -6.75
CA THR A 79 -17.49 -30.10 -6.74
C THR A 79 -18.10 -29.68 -5.41
N ILE A 80 -19.06 -28.77 -5.46
CA ILE A 80 -19.91 -28.41 -4.32
C ILE A 80 -21.33 -28.85 -4.64
N PHE A 81 -21.95 -29.62 -3.75
CA PHE A 81 -23.33 -30.09 -3.88
C PHE A 81 -23.69 -30.67 -5.27
N ARG A 82 -22.79 -31.48 -5.86
CA ARG A 82 -22.92 -32.11 -7.19
C ARG A 82 -22.90 -31.13 -8.38
N SER A 83 -22.58 -29.86 -8.16
CA SER A 83 -22.28 -28.90 -9.22
C SER A 83 -20.76 -28.70 -9.34
N VAL A 84 -20.26 -28.62 -10.58
CA VAL A 84 -18.87 -28.23 -10.84
C VAL A 84 -18.77 -26.73 -10.64
N SER A 85 -17.93 -26.30 -9.70
CA SER A 85 -17.63 -24.90 -9.45
C SER A 85 -16.12 -24.68 -9.52
N ASN A 86 -15.73 -23.45 -9.82
CA ASN A 86 -14.35 -23.01 -9.80
C ASN A 86 -14.05 -22.37 -8.43
N PHE A 87 -12.91 -22.70 -7.85
CA PHE A 87 -12.41 -22.12 -6.61
C PHE A 87 -11.08 -21.43 -6.87
N TRP A 88 -10.87 -20.27 -6.25
CA TRP A 88 -9.58 -19.61 -6.28
C TRP A 88 -8.73 -20.11 -5.10
N GLU A 89 -7.56 -20.67 -5.40
CA GLU A 89 -6.58 -21.06 -4.40
C GLU A 89 -5.28 -20.29 -4.64
N LEU A 90 -4.58 -19.93 -3.57
CA LEU A 90 -3.27 -19.31 -3.65
C LEU A 90 -2.30 -20.20 -4.44
N ASP A 91 -1.71 -19.65 -5.50
CA ASP A 91 -0.77 -20.37 -6.35
C ASP A 91 0.61 -20.44 -5.66
N ARG A 92 0.78 -21.47 -4.84
CA ARG A 92 2.05 -21.75 -4.14
C ARG A 92 3.19 -22.12 -5.10
N GLY A 93 2.89 -22.48 -6.34
CA GLY A 93 3.85 -22.82 -7.38
C GLY A 93 4.30 -21.63 -8.23
N ALA A 94 3.66 -20.47 -8.07
CA ALA A 94 3.97 -19.27 -8.83
C ALA A 94 5.43 -18.83 -8.63
N LYS A 95 6.07 -18.43 -9.72
CA LYS A 95 7.47 -17.97 -9.73
C LYS A 95 7.57 -16.65 -10.47
N LEU A 96 8.36 -15.73 -9.92
CA LEU A 96 8.70 -14.51 -10.63
C LEU A 96 9.64 -14.85 -11.79
N LEU A 97 9.18 -14.60 -13.01
CA LEU A 97 9.99 -14.78 -14.20
C LEU A 97 11.11 -13.73 -14.22
N PRO A 98 12.37 -14.12 -14.51
CA PRO A 98 13.44 -13.15 -14.71
C PRO A 98 13.05 -12.19 -15.83
N ASN A 99 13.24 -10.90 -15.62
CA ASN A 99 12.94 -9.91 -16.64
C ASN A 99 13.88 -10.12 -17.85
N ASN A 100 13.34 -10.34 -19.05
CA ASN A 100 14.09 -10.71 -20.27
C ASN A 100 15.19 -9.71 -20.69
N LYS A 101 15.24 -8.51 -20.09
CA LYS A 101 16.26 -7.48 -20.34
C LYS A 101 17.47 -7.53 -19.40
N ASN A 102 17.41 -8.25 -18.29
CA ASN A 102 18.54 -8.41 -17.37
C ASN A 102 18.54 -9.83 -16.79
N LYS A 103 19.53 -10.63 -17.20
CA LYS A 103 19.72 -12.04 -16.77
C LYS A 103 19.94 -12.20 -15.25
N ASN A 104 20.11 -11.09 -14.52
CA ASN A 104 20.25 -11.09 -13.06
C ASN A 104 19.09 -10.33 -12.42
N ASN A 105 18.32 -11.07 -11.62
CA ASN A 105 17.45 -10.64 -10.55
C ASN A 105 16.09 -10.03 -10.92
N ASN A 106 15.03 -10.62 -10.34
CA ASN A 106 13.83 -9.91 -9.95
C ASN A 106 14.25 -8.89 -8.88
N VAL A 107 14.75 -7.72 -9.31
CA VAL A 107 15.43 -6.77 -8.43
C VAL A 107 14.42 -6.23 -7.42
N GLY A 108 14.49 -6.80 -6.22
CA GLY A 108 13.84 -6.27 -5.03
C GLY A 108 12.48 -6.81 -4.67
N TYR A 109 11.89 -7.74 -5.42
CA TYR A 109 10.63 -8.40 -5.03
C TYR A 109 10.87 -9.87 -4.68
N THR A 110 10.08 -10.40 -3.75
CA THR A 110 10.07 -11.82 -3.43
C THR A 110 8.67 -12.39 -3.57
N LEU A 111 8.56 -13.56 -4.19
CA LEU A 111 7.31 -14.32 -4.27
C LEU A 111 7.50 -15.64 -3.52
N LYS A 112 6.76 -15.84 -2.43
CA LYS A 112 6.84 -17.04 -1.61
C LYS A 112 5.44 -17.56 -1.33
N GLY A 113 5.19 -18.82 -1.73
CA GLY A 113 3.90 -19.46 -1.49
C GLY A 113 2.72 -18.74 -2.12
N GLY A 114 2.93 -18.02 -3.24
CA GLY A 114 1.90 -17.21 -3.90
C GLY A 114 1.77 -15.78 -3.37
N ILE A 115 2.51 -15.39 -2.33
CA ILE A 115 2.50 -14.03 -1.76
C ILE A 115 3.66 -13.22 -2.33
N LEU A 116 3.34 -12.10 -2.97
CA LEU A 116 4.30 -11.14 -3.51
C LEU A 116 4.61 -10.07 -2.46
N GLN A 117 5.90 -9.87 -2.20
CA GLN A 117 6.39 -8.87 -1.26
C GLN A 117 7.40 -7.94 -1.92
N GLU A 118 7.32 -6.65 -1.61
CA GLU A 118 8.41 -5.71 -1.82
C GLU A 118 9.49 -5.89 -0.73
N THR A 119 10.71 -5.48 -1.04
CA THR A 119 11.87 -5.53 -0.14
C THR A 119 12.66 -4.22 -0.23
N LYS A 120 13.64 -4.02 0.65
CA LYS A 120 14.50 -2.83 0.63
C LYS A 120 15.11 -2.49 -0.74
N THR A 121 15.31 -3.47 -1.61
CA THR A 121 15.86 -3.26 -2.96
C THR A 121 14.80 -3.13 -4.05
N SER A 122 13.50 -3.16 -3.70
CA SER A 122 12.39 -2.89 -4.63
C SER A 122 12.54 -1.51 -5.22
N ARG A 123 12.45 -1.42 -6.54
CA ARG A 123 12.41 -0.13 -7.24
C ARG A 123 11.10 0.58 -6.90
N GLN A 124 11.23 1.81 -6.41
CA GLN A 124 10.14 2.72 -6.10
C GLN A 124 10.37 4.05 -6.82
N TYR A 125 9.37 4.93 -6.77
CA TYR A 125 9.46 6.30 -7.26
C TYR A 125 9.10 7.25 -6.13
N HIS A 126 9.89 8.30 -5.93
CA HIS A 126 9.57 9.34 -4.98
C HIS A 126 8.29 10.06 -5.42
N ALA A 127 7.28 10.10 -4.55
CA ALA A 127 5.92 10.55 -4.90
C ALA A 127 5.83 11.99 -5.45
N VAL A 128 6.81 12.86 -5.15
CA VAL A 128 6.85 14.25 -5.62
C VAL A 128 7.84 14.47 -6.77
N THR A 129 9.13 14.16 -6.56
CA THR A 129 10.19 14.39 -7.55
C THR A 129 10.20 13.38 -8.70
N GLY A 130 9.54 12.24 -8.56
CA GLY A 130 9.60 11.13 -9.52
C GLY A 130 10.96 10.42 -9.57
N GLU A 131 11.90 10.78 -8.69
CA GLU A 131 13.22 10.17 -8.63
C GLU A 131 13.11 8.67 -8.30
N VAL A 132 13.96 7.88 -8.94
CA VAL A 132 14.02 6.45 -8.68
C VAL A 132 14.75 6.20 -7.38
N LEU A 133 14.13 5.43 -6.49
CA LEU A 133 14.72 5.00 -5.23
C LEU A 133 14.50 3.50 -5.01
N THR A 134 15.12 2.97 -3.95
CA THR A 134 14.89 1.59 -3.52
C THR A 134 14.41 1.56 -2.07
N ALA A 135 13.19 1.06 -1.86
CA ALA A 135 12.59 0.96 -0.54
C ALA A 135 11.47 -0.08 -0.50
N SER A 136 11.12 -0.50 0.72
CA SER A 136 9.87 -1.20 1.03
C SER A 136 9.19 -0.62 2.26
N GLY A 137 7.99 -1.11 2.55
CA GLY A 137 7.13 -0.69 3.63
C GLY A 137 7.58 -1.15 5.01
N ASP A 138 6.65 -1.06 5.95
CA ASP A 138 6.84 -1.34 7.39
C ASP A 138 6.49 -2.78 7.79
N GLY A 139 6.38 -3.69 6.82
CA GLY A 139 5.97 -5.08 7.02
C GLY A 139 4.47 -5.32 6.87
N THR A 140 3.65 -4.27 6.91
CA THR A 140 2.20 -4.34 6.69
C THR A 140 1.74 -3.41 5.55
N VAL A 141 2.17 -2.15 5.56
CA VAL A 141 1.75 -1.11 4.62
C VAL A 141 2.85 -0.87 3.59
N PRO A 142 2.56 -1.04 2.27
CA PRO A 142 3.55 -0.84 1.23
C PRO A 142 4.12 0.59 1.18
N TYR A 143 5.38 0.71 0.78
CA TYR A 143 6.10 1.99 0.73
C TYR A 143 5.37 3.05 -0.08
N TRP A 144 4.79 2.69 -1.23
CA TRP A 144 4.00 3.60 -2.07
C TRP A 144 2.87 4.27 -1.29
N SER A 145 2.18 3.51 -0.42
CA SER A 145 1.09 4.05 0.39
C SER A 145 1.63 4.96 1.51
N LEU A 146 2.72 4.56 2.17
CA LEU A 146 3.34 5.36 3.25
C LEU A 146 3.81 6.72 2.75
N GLN A 147 4.45 6.77 1.58
CA GLN A 147 4.97 8.03 1.03
C GLN A 147 3.89 8.94 0.45
N HIS A 148 2.62 8.52 0.40
CA HIS A 148 1.52 9.33 -0.13
C HIS A 148 1.40 10.68 0.59
N ALA A 149 1.70 10.74 1.89
CA ALA A 149 1.68 12.00 2.63
C ALA A 149 2.54 13.10 1.98
N ARG A 150 3.60 12.75 1.24
CA ARG A 150 4.45 13.70 0.50
C ARG A 150 3.67 14.47 -0.56
N THR A 151 2.62 13.88 -1.16
CA THR A 151 1.82 14.54 -2.19
C THR A 151 0.95 15.67 -1.64
N TRP A 152 0.79 15.75 -0.31
CA TRP A 152 0.09 16.85 0.35
C TRP A 152 0.93 18.12 0.48
N GLN A 153 2.22 18.07 0.14
CA GLN A 153 3.10 19.25 0.14
C GLN A 153 2.57 20.30 -0.83
N SER A 154 2.31 21.50 -0.31
CA SER A 154 1.79 22.63 -1.08
C SER A 154 2.12 23.96 -0.38
N ASP A 155 1.66 25.07 -0.96
CA ASP A 155 1.80 26.41 -0.36
C ASP A 155 1.01 26.56 0.95
N THR A 156 -0.02 25.73 1.16
CA THR A 156 -0.93 25.81 2.30
C THR A 156 -0.70 24.71 3.34
N CYS A 157 0.00 23.62 2.97
CA CYS A 157 0.34 22.50 3.85
C CYS A 157 1.81 22.10 3.68
N THR A 158 2.61 22.26 4.74
CA THR A 158 4.00 21.80 4.79
C THR A 158 4.04 20.37 5.34
N VAL A 159 4.70 19.47 4.62
CA VAL A 159 4.85 18.07 4.99
C VAL A 159 6.31 17.78 5.31
N GLU A 160 6.55 17.26 6.51
CA GLU A 160 7.82 16.70 6.93
C GLU A 160 7.67 15.18 7.07
N VAL A 161 8.53 14.42 6.39
CA VAL A 161 8.51 12.95 6.43
C VAL A 161 9.73 12.41 7.16
N ASN A 162 9.49 11.57 8.16
CA ASN A 162 10.51 10.90 8.95
C ASN A 162 10.37 9.39 8.77
N GLU A 163 11.33 8.79 8.06
CA GLU A 163 11.32 7.36 7.79
C GLU A 163 12.22 6.63 8.79
N ILE A 164 11.68 5.62 9.46
CA ILE A 164 12.38 4.86 10.49
C ILE A 164 12.78 3.50 9.93
N GLU A 165 14.08 3.33 9.67
CA GLU A 165 14.64 2.09 9.13
C GLU A 165 14.28 0.89 10.02
N ARG A 166 13.65 -0.11 9.42
CA ARG A 166 13.25 -1.39 10.03
C ARG A 166 12.31 -1.28 11.22
N ALA A 167 11.54 -0.19 11.35
CA ALA A 167 10.44 -0.14 12.29
C ALA A 167 9.22 -0.90 11.71
N GLU A 168 8.67 -1.82 12.48
CA GLU A 168 7.48 -2.59 12.10
C GLU A 168 6.22 -1.77 12.38
N HIS A 169 5.17 -2.00 11.59
CA HIS A 169 3.90 -1.28 11.60
C HIS A 169 3.32 -0.99 13.00
N ARG A 170 3.33 -1.98 13.90
CA ARG A 170 2.84 -1.83 15.28
C ARG A 170 3.96 -1.48 16.24
N ASP A 171 5.13 -2.10 16.07
CA ASP A 171 6.25 -1.91 16.99
C ASP A 171 6.81 -0.48 16.97
N ILE A 172 6.58 0.28 15.89
CA ILE A 172 6.99 1.69 15.78
C ILE A 172 6.47 2.56 16.95
N LEU A 173 5.31 2.22 17.53
CA LEU A 173 4.76 2.96 18.66
C LEU A 173 5.57 2.81 19.94
N ALA A 174 6.38 1.76 20.06
CA ALA A 174 7.31 1.51 21.15
C ALA A 174 8.76 1.87 20.78
N ASP A 175 9.02 2.35 19.56
CA ASP A 175 10.36 2.68 19.08
C ASP A 175 10.83 4.02 19.67
N SER A 176 12.00 4.01 20.33
CA SER A 176 12.55 5.21 20.95
C SER A 176 12.89 6.31 19.92
N ARG A 177 13.19 5.94 18.66
CA ARG A 177 13.42 6.89 17.57
C ARG A 177 12.12 7.62 17.22
N PHE A 178 10.99 6.91 17.21
CA PHE A 178 9.67 7.52 17.05
C PHE A 178 9.37 8.48 18.20
N HIS A 179 9.63 8.07 19.45
CA HIS A 179 9.45 8.96 20.60
C HIS A 179 10.34 10.20 20.53
N GLN A 180 11.59 10.07 20.08
CA GLN A 180 12.48 11.22 19.91
C GLN A 180 11.94 12.21 18.87
N ILE A 181 11.47 11.72 17.71
CA ILE A 181 10.85 12.57 16.67
C ILE A 181 9.62 13.31 17.23
N LEU A 182 8.82 12.63 18.06
CA LEU A 182 7.66 13.22 18.71
C LEU A 182 8.07 14.27 19.75
N ILE A 183 9.06 13.98 20.59
CA ILE A 183 9.63 14.93 21.56
C ILE A 183 10.18 16.15 20.83
N ASP A 184 10.91 15.98 19.74
CA ASP A 184 11.46 17.10 18.98
C ASP A 184 10.34 17.94 18.35
N TYR A 185 9.27 17.30 17.88
CA TYR A 185 8.13 18.01 17.33
C TYR A 185 7.34 18.81 18.38
N LEU A 186 7.12 18.21 19.56
CA LEU A 186 6.42 18.85 20.68
C LEU A 186 7.32 19.82 21.47
N GLY A 187 8.63 19.62 21.45
CA GLY A 187 9.63 20.45 22.10
C GLY A 187 9.95 21.71 21.30
N GLN A 188 9.62 21.74 20.00
CA GLN A 188 9.64 22.95 19.16
C GLN A 188 8.52 23.97 19.51
N THR A 189 7.81 23.77 20.61
CA THR A 189 6.76 24.69 21.08
C THR A 189 7.40 25.87 21.83
N TYR A 190 7.62 26.96 21.08
CA TYR A 190 8.08 28.32 21.46
C TYR A 190 9.57 28.54 21.73
#